data_AF-A0AAV4ZSJ2-F1
#
_entry.id   AF-A0AAV4ZSJ2-F1
#
_cell.length_a   1.000
_cell.length_b   1.000
_cell.length_c   1.000
_cell.angle_alpha   90.00
_cell.angle_beta   90.00
_cell.angle_gamma   90.00
#
_symmetry.space_group_name_H-M   'P 1'
#
loop_
_entity.id
_entity.type
_entity.pdbx_description
1 polymer ?
#
loop_
_entity_poly.entity_id
_entity_poly.type
_entity_poly.pdbx_seq_one_letter_code
_entity_poly.pdbx_strand_id
1 'polypeptide(L)'
;MSAGAGSATGRGPWNPGIESTLPRAFLPLATVFRPENVATPLAEAQEVAAFSGLAPTEVVAFRPERLVVHELLIRVMADLSVPMGETYGDLGVNFRAIVAAIHADVIAPRMAEIRACHAAARADLSARIAAELDAMLTPPASAPPPEPPRGWRALLGLAPKPAPAPARPIAEPPEARAEAHLSDWEARAGQDPAEGAAQAGLARVVRSLIRHRGGLIGDRALIVRLATTLALNREGSRRIGRLIEPWFAESVARAGHTVVRAQAQPIVMNVKGASASGKSTMRPLQRALAARLDIPWSDFAVITPDIWRKFLLDYDSIGPAHGYAGTLTGHEVEIVDAKLDRYMARKAREGRMSHLLIDRFRFDSFNAVSGTQDGSQLLTRFGHRVFMLFMITPPEATVERAWLRGLQFGRFKAVDDLLAHNIEAFSGMPELFFTWALSADKEVHYEFLDNSVKLGEPPHTVAFGTNGELTVLDLSGMLAVERYRRIDVEARAPGSVYPDAGLLAPEHNTGFLRACARRMRAIRFAERASGRIYAVHRAGRLTCLDRAALDRALSDPDTRAALAAIGGGHPDRIPDGTAQEGALERGRTLTLGAWGEDQPHALEAAEA
;
A
#
# COMPACT_ATOMS: atom_id res chain seq x y z
N MET A 1 49.93 -22.93 -8.34
CA MET A 1 50.35 -22.36 -7.04
C MET A 1 49.35 -21.28 -6.67
N SER A 2 48.60 -21.53 -5.58
CA SER A 2 47.70 -20.66 -4.80
C SER A 2 46.81 -19.67 -5.59
N ALA A 3 45.56 -20.00 -5.96
CA ALA A 3 44.41 -20.12 -5.05
C ALA A 3 44.40 -19.06 -3.95
N GLY A 4 44.14 -17.81 -4.33
CA GLY A 4 43.72 -16.76 -3.40
C GLY A 4 42.23 -16.89 -3.14
N ALA A 5 41.87 -17.65 -2.11
CA ALA A 5 40.54 -17.60 -1.51
C ALA A 5 40.30 -16.18 -1.00
N GLY A 6 39.62 -15.36 -1.80
CA GLY A 6 39.02 -14.11 -1.33
C GLY A 6 38.00 -14.44 -0.26
N SER A 7 38.29 -14.04 0.98
CA SER A 7 37.59 -14.33 2.21
C SER A 7 36.05 -14.31 2.12
N ALA A 8 35.42 -15.47 2.34
CA ALA A 8 34.00 -15.58 2.66
C ALA A 8 33.73 -15.25 4.15
N THR A 9 34.22 -14.12 4.66
CA THR A 9 34.04 -13.69 6.06
C THR A 9 33.62 -12.22 6.11
N GLY A 10 32.35 -11.92 6.43
CA GLY A 10 31.91 -10.52 6.66
C GLY A 10 30.45 -10.15 6.36
N ARG A 11 29.55 -11.11 6.07
CA ARG A 11 28.12 -10.80 5.94
C ARG A 11 27.45 -10.66 7.30
N GLY A 12 26.58 -9.68 7.44
CA GLY A 12 25.85 -9.40 8.69
C GLY A 12 24.70 -8.43 8.45
N PRO A 13 23.99 -8.00 9.52
CA PRO A 13 22.80 -7.16 9.37
C PRO A 13 23.07 -5.82 8.68
N TRP A 14 24.24 -5.24 8.93
CA TRP A 14 24.67 -3.97 8.33
C TRP A 14 25.50 -4.15 7.04
N ASN A 15 25.69 -5.39 6.59
CA ASN A 15 26.33 -5.72 5.33
C ASN A 15 25.72 -7.03 4.78
N PRO A 16 24.48 -7.00 4.26
CA PRO A 16 23.79 -8.22 3.84
C PRO A 16 24.36 -8.81 2.54
N GLY A 17 25.27 -8.11 1.86
CA GLY A 17 25.82 -8.50 0.57
C GLY A 17 24.87 -8.25 -0.61
N ILE A 18 23.92 -7.33 -0.44
CA ILE A 18 23.00 -6.85 -1.49
C ILE A 18 22.89 -5.32 -1.46
N GLU A 19 22.58 -4.74 -2.60
CA GLU A 19 22.32 -3.32 -2.81
C GLU A 19 20.82 -3.08 -3.01
N SER A 20 20.33 -1.86 -2.78
CA SER A 20 18.94 -1.46 -3.06
C SER A 20 18.61 -1.58 -4.56
N THR A 21 19.54 -1.15 -5.40
CA THR A 21 19.40 -1.27 -6.86
C THR A 21 19.73 -2.68 -7.32
N LEU A 22 18.81 -3.31 -8.06
CA LEU A 22 19.05 -4.62 -8.64
C LEU A 22 20.20 -4.57 -9.65
N PRO A 23 21.27 -5.37 -9.49
CA PRO A 23 22.36 -5.43 -10.44
C PRO A 23 21.87 -5.77 -11.85
N ARG A 24 22.43 -5.12 -12.88
CA ARG A 24 22.01 -5.31 -14.28
C ARG A 24 22.04 -6.77 -14.73
N ALA A 25 23.01 -7.54 -14.25
CA ALA A 25 23.15 -8.97 -14.54
C ALA A 25 21.95 -9.80 -14.06
N PHE A 26 21.22 -9.34 -13.05
CA PHE A 26 20.06 -10.03 -12.47
C PHE A 26 18.72 -9.51 -13.00
N LEU A 27 18.70 -8.41 -13.78
CA LEU A 27 17.47 -7.89 -14.39
C LEU A 27 16.66 -8.96 -15.16
N PRO A 28 17.26 -9.85 -15.98
CA PRO A 28 16.50 -10.89 -16.69
C PRO A 28 15.79 -11.89 -15.76
N LEU A 29 16.23 -12.01 -14.50
CA LEU A 29 15.63 -12.89 -13.51
C LEU A 29 14.40 -12.27 -12.85
N ALA A 30 14.16 -10.97 -13.01
CA ALA A 30 12.99 -10.32 -12.44
C ALA A 30 11.74 -10.93 -13.09
N THR A 31 10.78 -11.32 -12.26
CA THR A 31 9.58 -12.05 -12.67
C THR A 31 8.81 -11.40 -13.83
N VAL A 32 8.80 -10.06 -13.87
CA VAL A 32 8.17 -9.25 -14.93
C VAL A 32 8.92 -9.25 -16.27
N PHE A 33 10.14 -9.80 -16.34
CA PHE A 33 10.96 -9.89 -17.56
C PHE A 33 11.26 -11.33 -17.99
N ARG A 34 10.84 -12.33 -17.19
CA ARG A 34 11.06 -13.74 -17.47
C ARG A 34 10.18 -14.21 -18.64
N PRO A 35 10.74 -14.90 -19.66
CA PRO A 35 10.03 -15.27 -20.89
C PRO A 35 8.85 -16.23 -20.67
N GLU A 36 8.83 -16.98 -19.57
CA GLU A 36 7.71 -17.82 -19.15
C GLU A 36 6.52 -17.00 -18.61
N ASN A 37 6.76 -15.76 -18.16
CA ASN A 37 5.74 -14.90 -17.55
C ASN A 37 5.23 -13.83 -18.51
N VAL A 38 6.10 -13.32 -19.39
CA VAL A 38 5.79 -12.24 -20.32
C VAL A 38 6.11 -12.62 -21.77
N ALA A 39 5.37 -12.04 -22.71
CA ALA A 39 5.61 -12.21 -24.14
C ALA A 39 6.62 -11.19 -24.68
N THR A 40 6.78 -10.03 -24.02
CA THR A 40 7.72 -8.97 -24.40
C THR A 40 9.12 -9.32 -23.87
N PRO A 41 10.13 -9.54 -24.73
CA PRO A 41 11.51 -9.74 -24.30
C PRO A 41 12.06 -8.49 -23.60
N LEU A 42 12.99 -8.68 -22.65
CA LEU A 42 13.60 -7.57 -21.90
C LEU A 42 14.22 -6.49 -22.80
N ALA A 43 14.93 -6.90 -23.87
CA ALA A 43 15.53 -5.96 -24.81
C ALA A 43 14.46 -5.07 -25.49
N GLU A 44 13.37 -5.67 -25.95
CA GLU A 44 12.24 -4.92 -26.54
C GLU A 44 11.61 -3.98 -25.50
N ALA A 45 11.40 -4.45 -24.26
CA ALA A 45 10.84 -3.61 -23.19
C ALA A 45 11.73 -2.39 -22.89
N GLN A 46 13.05 -2.55 -22.92
CA GLN A 46 14.01 -1.46 -22.74
C GLN A 46 13.99 -0.47 -23.91
N GLU A 47 13.97 -0.95 -25.15
CA GLU A 47 13.89 -0.12 -26.35
C GLU A 47 12.60 0.70 -26.37
N VAL A 48 11.48 0.05 -26.09
CA VAL A 48 10.17 0.69 -26.08
C VAL A 48 10.02 1.67 -24.92
N ALA A 49 10.57 1.37 -23.75
CA ALA A 49 10.62 2.32 -22.63
C ALA A 49 11.44 3.57 -22.99
N ALA A 50 12.63 3.40 -23.58
CA ALA A 50 13.45 4.51 -24.05
C ALA A 50 12.75 5.34 -25.14
N PHE A 51 11.95 4.69 -25.98
CA PHE A 51 11.13 5.35 -26.98
C PHE A 51 9.99 6.18 -26.38
N SER A 52 9.17 5.54 -25.53
CA SER A 52 7.88 6.05 -25.05
C SER A 52 7.92 6.88 -23.77
N GLY A 53 9.02 6.80 -23.01
CA GLY A 53 9.11 7.39 -21.66
C GLY A 53 8.28 6.65 -20.61
N LEU A 54 7.71 5.49 -20.94
CA LEU A 54 7.07 4.57 -19.99
C LEU A 54 8.13 3.75 -19.26
N ALA A 55 7.82 3.27 -18.05
CA ALA A 55 8.73 2.36 -17.37
C ALA A 55 8.79 1.01 -18.12
N PRO A 56 9.95 0.31 -18.16
CA PRO A 56 10.05 -1.01 -18.77
C PRO A 56 9.02 -2.01 -18.22
N THR A 57 8.67 -1.88 -16.94
CA THR A 57 7.68 -2.74 -16.26
C THR A 57 6.23 -2.43 -16.65
N GLU A 58 5.93 -1.27 -17.23
CA GLU A 58 4.59 -0.92 -17.72
C GLU A 58 4.32 -1.51 -19.12
N VAL A 59 5.37 -1.68 -19.94
CA VAL A 59 5.26 -2.06 -21.36
C VAL A 59 5.39 -3.56 -21.62
N VAL A 60 5.57 -4.38 -20.58
CA VAL A 60 5.62 -5.84 -20.70
C VAL A 60 4.22 -6.43 -20.85
N ALA A 61 4.02 -7.27 -21.86
CA ALA A 61 2.77 -8.01 -22.04
C ALA A 61 2.81 -9.32 -21.24
N PHE A 62 2.02 -9.41 -20.17
CA PHE A 62 1.90 -10.67 -19.43
C PHE A 62 1.23 -11.76 -20.26
N ARG A 63 1.72 -12.98 -20.09
CA ARG A 63 1.09 -14.16 -20.68
C ARG A 63 -0.19 -14.52 -19.93
N PRO A 64 -1.19 -15.11 -20.60
CA PRO A 64 -2.43 -15.54 -19.93
C PRO A 64 -2.18 -16.53 -18.78
N GLU A 65 -1.19 -17.41 -18.90
CA GLU A 65 -0.75 -18.33 -17.84
C GLU A 65 -0.35 -17.59 -16.56
N ARG A 66 0.32 -16.45 -16.72
CA ARG A 66 0.75 -15.65 -15.59
C ARG A 66 -0.38 -14.80 -15.03
N LEU A 67 -1.23 -14.25 -15.90
CA LEU A 67 -2.41 -13.51 -15.49
C LEU A 67 -3.37 -14.36 -14.66
N VAL A 68 -3.59 -15.64 -15.02
CA VAL A 68 -4.45 -16.52 -14.22
C VAL A 68 -3.84 -16.80 -12.83
N VAL A 69 -2.52 -16.90 -12.72
CA VAL A 69 -1.84 -16.98 -11.41
C VAL A 69 -2.17 -15.74 -10.56
N HIS A 70 -2.11 -14.54 -11.13
CA HIS A 70 -2.44 -13.31 -10.38
C HIS A 70 -3.88 -13.37 -9.87
N GLU A 71 -4.82 -13.79 -10.72
CA GLU A 71 -6.24 -13.89 -10.38
C GLU A 71 -6.54 -14.97 -9.31
N LEU A 72 -5.79 -16.06 -9.28
CA LEU A 72 -5.86 -17.08 -8.22
C LEU A 72 -5.31 -16.56 -6.89
N LEU A 73 -4.13 -15.93 -6.90
CA LEU A 73 -3.50 -15.37 -5.70
C LEU A 73 -4.42 -14.37 -5.00
N ILE A 74 -5.12 -13.54 -5.79
CA ILE A 74 -6.10 -12.57 -5.29
C ILE A 74 -7.30 -13.28 -4.65
N ARG A 75 -7.89 -14.28 -5.32
CA ARG A 75 -9.08 -14.99 -4.82
C ARG A 75 -8.80 -15.79 -3.56
N VAL A 76 -7.69 -16.52 -3.51
CA VAL A 76 -7.32 -17.26 -2.29
C VAL A 76 -7.11 -16.29 -1.12
N MET A 77 -6.50 -15.12 -1.35
CA MET A 77 -6.29 -14.13 -0.30
C MET A 77 -7.58 -13.42 0.14
N ALA A 78 -8.45 -13.09 -0.82
CA ALA A 78 -9.61 -12.25 -0.58
C ALA A 78 -10.85 -13.05 -0.17
N ASP A 79 -11.00 -14.30 -0.62
CA ASP A 79 -12.24 -15.07 -0.49
C ASP A 79 -12.11 -16.33 0.37
N LEU A 80 -10.91 -16.77 0.73
CA LEU A 80 -10.71 -17.94 1.59
C LEU A 80 -10.10 -17.57 2.93
N SER A 81 -10.49 -18.33 3.96
CA SER A 81 -9.81 -18.33 5.24
C SER A 81 -8.65 -19.32 5.17
N VAL A 82 -7.43 -18.79 5.15
CA VAL A 82 -6.21 -19.62 5.09
C VAL A 82 -5.74 -19.92 6.51
N PRO A 83 -5.52 -21.21 6.86
CA PRO A 83 -5.02 -21.57 8.18
C PRO A 83 -3.66 -20.93 8.48
N MET A 84 -3.56 -20.30 9.64
CA MET A 84 -2.34 -19.65 10.11
C MET A 84 -1.19 -20.63 10.41
N GLY A 85 -1.53 -21.88 10.79
CA GLY A 85 -0.60 -22.89 11.30
C GLY A 85 -0.08 -22.59 12.71
N GLU A 86 0.94 -23.34 13.14
CA GLU A 86 1.58 -23.22 14.45
C GLU A 86 2.73 -22.20 14.42
N THR A 87 3.45 -22.16 13.30
CA THR A 87 4.59 -21.28 13.13
C THR A 87 4.26 -20.08 12.23
N TYR A 88 5.04 -19.01 12.39
CA TYR A 88 4.91 -17.79 11.59
C TYR A 88 4.94 -18.02 10.07
N GLY A 89 5.66 -19.04 9.59
CA GLY A 89 5.81 -19.34 8.17
C GLY A 89 4.64 -20.11 7.55
N ASP A 90 3.79 -20.73 8.37
CA ASP A 90 2.81 -21.72 7.92
C ASP A 90 1.69 -21.12 7.09
N LEU A 91 1.23 -19.90 7.42
CA LEU A 91 0.27 -19.16 6.59
C LEU A 91 0.73 -19.12 5.12
N GLY A 92 2.01 -18.82 4.89
CA GLY A 92 2.58 -18.77 3.56
C GLY A 92 2.64 -20.15 2.89
N VAL A 93 2.94 -21.21 3.65
CA VAL A 93 2.98 -22.60 3.16
C VAL A 93 1.57 -23.05 2.77
N ASN A 94 0.60 -22.91 3.68
CA ASN A 94 -0.80 -23.27 3.48
C ASN A 94 -1.41 -22.51 2.31
N PHE A 95 -1.14 -21.19 2.21
CA PHE A 95 -1.58 -20.38 1.09
C PHE A 95 -1.07 -20.93 -0.24
N ARG A 96 0.24 -21.21 -0.35
CA ARG A 96 0.82 -21.75 -1.59
C ARG A 96 0.27 -23.13 -1.93
N ALA A 97 0.05 -23.98 -0.93
CA ALA A 97 -0.54 -25.30 -1.12
C ALA A 97 -1.96 -25.22 -1.70
N ILE A 98 -2.82 -24.34 -1.16
CA ILE A 98 -4.18 -24.12 -1.67
C ILE A 98 -4.14 -23.60 -3.12
N VAL A 99 -3.31 -22.59 -3.41
CA VAL A 99 -3.19 -22.04 -4.77
C VAL A 99 -2.71 -23.11 -5.75
N ALA A 100 -1.68 -23.89 -5.38
CA ALA A 100 -1.14 -24.96 -6.22
C ALA A 100 -2.16 -26.07 -6.49
N ALA A 101 -2.92 -26.48 -5.46
CA ALA A 101 -3.97 -27.48 -5.60
C ALA A 101 -5.07 -27.02 -6.57
N ILE A 102 -5.63 -25.82 -6.37
CA ILE A 102 -6.66 -25.26 -7.26
C ILE A 102 -6.11 -25.09 -8.68
N HIS A 103 -4.86 -24.65 -8.82
CA HIS A 103 -4.23 -24.49 -10.12
C HIS A 103 -4.13 -25.84 -10.87
N ALA A 104 -3.65 -26.89 -10.20
CA ALA A 104 -3.48 -28.21 -10.81
C ALA A 104 -4.82 -28.89 -11.13
N ASP A 105 -5.80 -28.76 -10.23
CA ASP A 105 -7.10 -29.44 -10.30
C ASP A 105 -8.01 -28.86 -11.38
N VAL A 106 -8.20 -27.53 -11.43
CA VAL A 106 -9.21 -26.90 -12.31
C VAL A 106 -8.68 -25.91 -13.34
N ILE A 107 -7.50 -25.30 -13.11
CA ILE A 107 -6.99 -24.25 -14.00
C ILE A 107 -6.12 -24.83 -15.11
N ALA A 108 -5.13 -25.64 -14.77
CA ALA A 108 -4.21 -26.22 -15.74
C ALA A 108 -4.93 -27.03 -16.85
N PRO A 109 -5.96 -27.85 -16.55
CA PRO A 109 -6.72 -28.57 -17.58
C PRO A 109 -7.48 -27.65 -18.54
N ARG A 110 -7.85 -26.44 -18.11
CA ARG A 110 -8.65 -25.45 -18.87
C ARG A 110 -7.82 -24.29 -19.43
N MET A 111 -6.49 -24.44 -19.50
CA MET A 111 -5.60 -23.37 -19.95
C MET A 111 -5.89 -22.90 -21.39
N ALA A 112 -6.39 -23.78 -22.25
CA ALA A 112 -6.79 -23.42 -23.62
C ALA A 112 -7.92 -22.37 -23.64
N GLU A 113 -8.90 -22.49 -22.75
CA GLU A 113 -10.02 -21.54 -22.63
C GLU A 113 -9.53 -20.18 -22.12
N ILE A 114 -8.59 -20.18 -21.18
CA ILE A 114 -7.95 -18.96 -20.66
C ILE A 114 -7.17 -18.23 -21.77
N ARG A 115 -6.40 -18.97 -22.58
CA ARG A 115 -5.69 -18.42 -23.74
C ARG A 115 -6.67 -17.82 -24.76
N ALA A 116 -7.77 -18.51 -25.04
CA ALA A 116 -8.79 -18.01 -25.97
C ALA A 116 -9.48 -16.74 -25.45
N CYS A 117 -9.84 -16.70 -24.16
CA CYS A 117 -10.40 -15.52 -23.49
C CYS A 117 -9.46 -14.32 -23.59
N HIS A 118 -8.17 -14.52 -23.32
CA HIS A 118 -7.15 -13.49 -23.43
C HIS A 118 -6.95 -13.00 -24.87
N ALA A 119 -6.93 -13.91 -25.85
CA ALA A 119 -6.79 -13.56 -27.26
C ALA A 119 -7.99 -12.74 -27.76
N ALA A 120 -9.21 -13.11 -27.36
CA ALA A 120 -10.43 -12.36 -27.67
C ALA A 120 -10.40 -10.95 -27.05
N ALA A 121 -9.97 -10.84 -25.78
CA ALA A 121 -9.81 -9.55 -25.12
C ALA A 121 -8.81 -8.64 -25.85
N ARG A 122 -7.68 -9.19 -26.31
CA ARG A 122 -6.67 -8.44 -27.09
C ARG A 122 -7.24 -7.92 -28.40
N ALA A 123 -7.99 -8.75 -29.14
CA ALA A 123 -8.59 -8.35 -30.42
C ALA A 123 -9.60 -7.21 -30.23
N ASP A 124 -10.50 -7.35 -29.25
CA ASP A 124 -11.52 -6.35 -28.90
C ASP A 124 -10.89 -5.01 -28.48
N LEU A 125 -9.92 -5.04 -27.54
CA LEU A 125 -9.23 -3.83 -27.09
C LEU A 125 -8.43 -3.16 -28.21
N SER A 126 -7.70 -3.95 -29.01
CA SER A 126 -6.92 -3.40 -30.12
C SER A 126 -7.79 -2.71 -31.16
N ALA A 127 -8.99 -3.25 -31.44
CA ALA A 127 -9.93 -2.65 -32.39
C ALA A 127 -10.47 -1.32 -31.88
N ARG A 128 -10.87 -1.25 -30.60
CA ARG A 128 -11.35 -0.01 -29.97
C ARG A 128 -10.29 1.08 -29.95
N ILE A 129 -9.08 0.72 -29.53
CA ILE A 129 -7.93 1.64 -29.45
C ILE A 129 -7.55 2.15 -30.84
N ALA A 130 -7.53 1.29 -31.86
CA ALA A 130 -7.23 1.70 -33.22
C ALA A 130 -8.27 2.69 -33.76
N ALA A 131 -9.56 2.41 -33.56
CA ALA A 131 -10.65 3.28 -33.99
C ALA A 131 -10.57 4.68 -33.32
N GLU A 132 -10.35 4.72 -32.01
CA GLU A 132 -10.26 5.99 -31.26
C GLU A 132 -8.96 6.75 -31.58
N LEU A 133 -7.83 6.06 -31.83
CA LEU A 133 -6.61 6.69 -32.32
C LEU A 133 -6.80 7.30 -33.72
N ASP A 134 -7.49 6.60 -34.63
CA ASP A 134 -7.77 7.11 -35.97
C ASP A 134 -8.69 8.33 -35.91
N ALA A 135 -9.72 8.31 -35.07
CA ALA A 135 -10.59 9.46 -34.82
C ALA A 135 -9.81 10.66 -34.28
N MET A 136 -8.96 10.44 -33.28
CA MET A 136 -8.12 11.47 -32.66
C MET A 136 -7.16 12.16 -33.64
N LEU A 137 -6.59 11.38 -34.56
CA LEU A 137 -5.64 11.87 -35.56
C LEU A 137 -6.32 12.50 -36.80
N THR A 138 -7.62 12.31 -36.98
CA THR A 138 -8.36 12.87 -38.11
C THR A 138 -8.48 14.40 -37.96
N PRO A 139 -8.08 15.20 -38.97
CA PRO A 139 -8.25 16.65 -38.91
C PRO A 139 -9.74 17.04 -38.87
N PRO A 140 -10.12 18.09 -38.12
CA PRO A 140 -11.48 18.62 -38.21
C PRO A 140 -11.79 19.03 -39.65
N ALA A 141 -13.01 18.76 -40.11
CA ALA A 141 -13.44 19.08 -41.46
C ALA A 141 -13.28 20.59 -41.71
N SER A 142 -12.59 20.95 -42.79
CA SER A 142 -12.48 22.34 -43.25
C SER A 142 -13.88 22.89 -43.48
N ALA A 143 -14.22 24.03 -42.87
CA ALA A 143 -15.47 24.72 -43.17
C ALA A 143 -15.54 24.99 -44.69
N PRO A 144 -16.69 24.75 -45.34
CA PRO A 144 -16.83 25.02 -46.77
C PRO A 144 -16.52 26.50 -47.03
N PRO A 145 -15.80 26.83 -48.11
CA PRO A 145 -15.52 28.23 -48.44
C PRO A 145 -16.85 28.98 -48.58
N PRO A 146 -16.94 30.24 -48.11
CA PRO A 146 -18.15 31.03 -48.25
C PRO A 146 -18.54 31.11 -49.72
N GLU A 147 -19.81 30.83 -50.03
CA GLU A 147 -20.31 30.92 -51.41
C GLU A 147 -20.09 32.35 -51.94
N PRO A 148 -19.57 32.51 -53.18
CA PRO A 148 -19.40 33.84 -53.75
C PRO A 148 -20.78 34.52 -53.87
N PRO A 149 -20.89 35.82 -53.60
CA PRO A 149 -22.16 36.53 -53.69
C PRO A 149 -22.68 36.45 -55.12
N ARG A 150 -23.79 35.74 -55.34
CA ARG A 150 -24.47 35.64 -56.63
C ARG A 150 -25.51 36.73 -56.75
N GLY A 151 -25.24 37.74 -57.58
CA GLY A 151 -26.18 38.80 -57.91
C GLY A 151 -25.67 39.75 -58.99
N TRP A 152 -26.58 40.34 -59.77
CA TRP A 152 -26.29 41.26 -60.88
C TRP A 152 -25.40 42.47 -60.51
N ARG A 153 -25.37 42.84 -59.22
CA ARG A 153 -24.46 43.88 -58.68
C ARG A 153 -22.97 43.51 -58.71
N ALA A 154 -22.63 42.21 -58.71
CA ALA A 154 -21.26 41.74 -58.86
C ALA A 154 -20.75 41.82 -60.32
N LEU A 155 -21.66 41.77 -61.30
CA LEU A 155 -21.33 41.91 -62.72
C LEU A 155 -21.08 43.36 -63.15
N LEU A 156 -21.59 44.33 -62.36
CA LEU A 156 -21.48 45.78 -62.58
C LEU A 156 -20.36 46.45 -61.77
N GLY A 157 -19.52 45.68 -61.07
CA GLY A 157 -18.40 46.22 -60.29
C GLY A 157 -18.80 47.04 -59.04
N LEU A 158 -20.07 46.98 -58.63
CA LEU A 158 -20.65 47.73 -57.50
C LEU A 158 -20.79 46.87 -56.22
N ALA A 159 -20.11 45.73 -56.16
CA ALA A 159 -20.06 44.90 -54.95
C ALA A 159 -19.19 45.55 -53.87
N PRO A 160 -19.63 45.56 -52.59
CA PRO A 160 -18.79 46.01 -51.50
C PRO A 160 -17.50 45.19 -51.45
N LYS A 161 -16.36 45.87 -51.28
CA LYS A 161 -15.03 45.25 -51.17
C LYS A 161 -15.10 44.16 -50.10
N PRO A 162 -14.70 42.90 -50.39
CA PRO A 162 -14.79 41.82 -49.41
C PRO A 162 -14.01 42.25 -48.16
N ALA A 163 -14.66 42.15 -47.00
CA ALA A 163 -13.99 42.33 -45.72
C ALA A 163 -12.77 41.41 -45.68
N PRO A 164 -11.62 41.86 -45.12
CA PRO A 164 -10.47 40.98 -44.96
C PRO A 164 -10.94 39.70 -44.27
N ALA A 165 -10.61 38.55 -44.86
CA ALA A 165 -11.02 37.26 -44.33
C ALA A 165 -10.63 37.24 -42.83
N PRO A 166 -11.53 36.81 -41.93
CA PRO A 166 -11.18 36.66 -40.53
C PRO A 166 -9.90 35.83 -40.48
N ALA A 167 -8.92 36.27 -39.67
CA ALA A 167 -7.67 35.55 -39.50
C ALA A 167 -8.02 34.08 -39.24
N ARG A 168 -7.48 33.16 -40.06
CA ARG A 168 -7.72 31.73 -39.85
C ARG A 168 -7.42 31.45 -38.37
N PRO A 169 -8.36 30.85 -37.62
CA PRO A 169 -8.07 30.48 -36.24
C PRO A 169 -6.78 29.66 -36.27
N ILE A 170 -5.85 30.02 -35.37
CA ILE A 170 -4.59 29.28 -35.21
C ILE A 170 -5.00 27.81 -35.02
N ALA A 171 -4.53 26.95 -35.92
CA ALA A 171 -4.85 25.54 -35.84
C ALA A 171 -4.41 25.04 -34.47
N GLU A 172 -5.35 24.48 -33.71
CA GLU A 172 -5.07 23.93 -32.40
C GLU A 172 -3.93 22.90 -32.53
N PRO A 173 -2.91 22.95 -31.64
CA PRO A 173 -1.82 21.99 -31.68
C PRO A 173 -2.36 20.55 -31.67
N PRO A 174 -1.82 19.63 -32.47
CA PRO A 174 -2.26 18.23 -32.50
C PRO A 174 -2.33 17.59 -31.10
N GLU A 175 -1.43 17.97 -30.20
CA GLU A 175 -1.35 17.50 -28.82
C GLU A 175 -2.53 17.96 -27.97
N ALA A 176 -2.96 19.23 -28.12
CA ALA A 176 -4.11 19.77 -27.39
C ALA A 176 -5.41 19.10 -27.85
N ARG A 177 -5.55 18.90 -29.17
CA ARG A 177 -6.68 18.15 -29.73
C ARG A 177 -6.71 16.70 -29.24
N ALA A 178 -5.56 16.04 -29.15
CA ALA A 178 -5.47 14.68 -28.64
C ALA A 178 -5.88 14.60 -27.17
N GLU A 179 -5.44 15.54 -26.34
CA GLU A 179 -5.82 15.60 -24.93
C GLU A 179 -7.33 15.85 -24.73
N ALA A 180 -7.92 16.73 -25.55
CA ALA A 180 -9.36 16.96 -25.57
C ALA A 180 -10.12 15.68 -25.97
N HIS A 181 -9.69 15.01 -27.05
CA HIS A 181 -10.29 13.76 -27.50
C HIS A 181 -10.26 12.66 -26.44
N LEU A 182 -9.12 12.50 -25.76
CA LEU A 182 -8.95 11.52 -24.68
C LEU A 182 -9.84 11.83 -23.48
N SER A 183 -10.04 13.10 -23.15
CA SER A 183 -10.93 13.56 -22.09
C SER A 183 -12.40 13.33 -22.44
N ASP A 184 -12.79 13.59 -23.69
CA ASP A 184 -14.12 13.28 -24.20
C ASP A 184 -14.39 11.77 -24.21
N TRP A 185 -13.39 10.96 -24.58
CA TRP A 185 -13.51 9.50 -24.49
C TRP A 185 -13.66 9.03 -23.04
N GLU A 186 -12.91 9.61 -22.10
CA GLU A 186 -13.04 9.30 -20.67
C GLU A 186 -14.47 9.54 -20.16
N ALA A 187 -15.07 10.67 -20.55
CA ALA A 187 -16.45 10.99 -20.20
C ALA A 187 -17.47 10.03 -20.83
N ARG A 188 -17.24 9.60 -22.08
CA ARG A 188 -18.13 8.68 -22.82
C ARG A 188 -17.99 7.21 -22.41
N ALA A 189 -16.80 6.77 -21.96
CA ALA A 189 -16.51 5.37 -21.64
C ALA A 189 -17.43 4.81 -20.52
N GLY A 190 -17.97 5.69 -19.68
CA GLY A 190 -18.98 5.34 -18.68
C GLY A 190 -18.48 4.26 -17.72
N GLN A 191 -19.31 3.22 -17.49
CA GLN A 191 -18.97 2.09 -16.62
C GLN A 191 -18.48 0.85 -17.39
N ASP A 192 -18.31 0.91 -18.72
CA ASP A 192 -17.77 -0.22 -19.49
C ASP A 192 -16.28 -0.41 -19.14
N PRO A 193 -15.89 -1.52 -18.49
CA PRO A 193 -14.51 -1.71 -18.08
C PRO A 193 -13.55 -1.91 -19.25
N ALA A 194 -14.03 -2.40 -20.40
CA ALA A 194 -13.22 -2.57 -21.60
C ALA A 194 -12.89 -1.22 -22.24
N GLU A 195 -13.91 -0.35 -22.40
CA GLU A 195 -13.72 1.04 -22.83
C GLU A 195 -12.81 1.81 -21.88
N GLY A 196 -13.07 1.74 -20.57
CA GLY A 196 -12.24 2.43 -19.58
C GLY A 196 -10.79 1.94 -19.55
N ALA A 197 -10.53 0.65 -19.81
CA ALA A 197 -9.17 0.13 -19.91
C ALA A 197 -8.48 0.55 -21.22
N ALA A 198 -9.21 0.52 -22.34
CA ALA A 198 -8.71 0.98 -23.64
C ALA A 198 -8.36 2.47 -23.61
N GLN A 199 -9.26 3.31 -23.10
CA GLN A 199 -9.07 4.74 -22.93
C GLN A 199 -7.87 5.04 -22.04
N ALA A 200 -7.80 4.43 -20.85
CA ALA A 200 -6.69 4.66 -19.93
C ALA A 200 -5.34 4.21 -20.53
N GLY A 201 -5.34 3.11 -21.28
CA GLY A 201 -4.16 2.61 -22.00
C GLY A 201 -3.68 3.61 -23.05
N LEU A 202 -4.58 4.10 -23.92
CA LEU A 202 -4.22 5.07 -24.96
C LEU A 202 -3.78 6.40 -24.34
N ALA A 203 -4.52 6.92 -23.36
CA ALA A 203 -4.19 8.17 -22.68
C ALA A 203 -2.81 8.11 -22.01
N ARG A 204 -2.49 7.00 -21.32
CA ARG A 204 -1.18 6.82 -20.68
C ARG A 204 -0.04 6.84 -21.68
N VAL A 205 -0.18 6.16 -22.83
CA VAL A 205 0.84 6.11 -23.90
C VAL A 205 1.00 7.49 -24.55
N VAL A 206 -0.11 8.11 -24.98
CA VAL A 206 -0.10 9.42 -25.66
C VAL A 206 0.50 10.50 -24.76
N ARG A 207 0.02 10.64 -23.52
CA ARG A 207 0.54 11.63 -22.57
C ARG A 207 2.02 11.39 -22.25
N SER A 208 2.45 10.12 -22.19
CA SER A 208 3.87 9.78 -21.99
C SER A 208 4.73 10.21 -23.17
N LEU A 209 4.27 9.93 -24.40
CA LEU A 209 4.97 10.31 -25.63
C LEU A 209 5.09 11.83 -25.73
N ILE A 210 4.00 12.56 -25.52
CA ILE A 210 4.00 14.04 -25.54
C ILE A 210 5.00 14.59 -24.53
N ARG A 211 4.97 14.10 -23.28
CA ARG A 211 5.89 14.56 -22.22
C ARG A 211 7.35 14.23 -22.52
N HIS A 212 7.63 13.06 -23.09
CA HIS A 212 9.01 12.57 -23.30
C HIS A 212 9.64 13.07 -24.59
N ARG A 213 8.84 13.27 -25.64
CA ARG A 213 9.31 13.59 -27.01
C ARG A 213 8.90 14.99 -27.48
N GLY A 214 8.02 15.67 -26.76
CA GLY A 214 7.52 17.00 -27.11
C GLY A 214 6.40 17.01 -28.16
N GLY A 215 5.86 15.85 -28.56
CA GLY A 215 4.76 15.78 -29.52
C GLY A 215 4.30 14.36 -29.83
N LEU A 216 3.22 14.26 -30.59
CA LEU A 216 2.68 12.99 -31.09
C LEU A 216 3.48 12.45 -32.28
N ILE A 217 3.87 11.18 -32.22
CA ILE A 217 4.61 10.50 -33.29
C ILE A 217 3.63 9.76 -34.21
N GLY A 218 3.93 9.69 -35.51
CA GLY A 218 3.06 9.10 -36.53
C GLY A 218 2.99 7.56 -36.60
N ASP A 219 3.72 6.82 -35.75
CA ASP A 219 3.68 5.35 -35.75
C ASP A 219 2.43 4.84 -35.01
N ARG A 220 1.31 4.81 -35.74
CA ARG A 220 0.01 4.34 -35.24
C ARG A 220 0.09 2.90 -34.74
N ALA A 221 0.79 2.03 -35.46
CA ALA A 221 0.87 0.61 -35.11
C ALA A 221 1.58 0.40 -33.76
N LEU A 222 2.64 1.17 -33.50
CA LEU A 222 3.33 1.15 -32.21
C LEU A 222 2.44 1.69 -31.08
N ILE A 223 1.73 2.79 -31.29
CA ILE A 223 0.83 3.38 -30.27
C ILE A 223 -0.29 2.39 -29.93
N VAL A 224 -0.96 1.81 -30.93
CA VAL A 224 -2.01 0.81 -30.73
C VAL A 224 -1.46 -0.40 -29.98
N ARG A 225 -0.30 -0.92 -30.39
CA ARG A 225 0.32 -2.08 -29.73
C ARG A 225 0.59 -1.79 -28.25
N LEU A 226 1.17 -0.64 -27.93
CA LEU A 226 1.48 -0.26 -26.56
C LEU A 226 0.24 -0.06 -25.70
N ALA A 227 -0.71 0.72 -26.20
CA ALA A 227 -1.97 0.98 -25.51
C ALA A 227 -2.75 -0.32 -25.28
N THR A 228 -2.72 -1.23 -26.27
CA THR A 228 -3.32 -2.57 -26.14
C THR A 228 -2.63 -3.38 -25.05
N THR A 229 -1.29 -3.37 -24.96
CA THR A 229 -0.56 -4.08 -23.90
C THR A 229 -0.98 -3.58 -22.50
N LEU A 230 -1.01 -2.26 -22.30
CA LEU A 230 -1.41 -1.67 -21.02
C LEU A 230 -2.86 -2.02 -20.66
N ALA A 231 -3.78 -1.89 -21.64
CA ALA A 231 -5.18 -2.23 -21.46
C ALA A 231 -5.38 -3.72 -21.17
N LEU A 232 -4.67 -4.60 -21.88
CA LEU A 232 -4.80 -6.05 -21.78
C LEU A 232 -4.30 -6.59 -20.44
N ASN A 233 -3.20 -6.05 -19.90
CA ASN A 233 -2.72 -6.41 -18.56
C ASN A 233 -3.76 -6.13 -17.45
N ARG A 234 -4.65 -5.16 -17.68
CA ARG A 234 -5.75 -4.80 -16.76
C ARG A 234 -7.03 -5.57 -17.07
N GLU A 235 -7.57 -5.39 -18.27
CA GLU A 235 -8.87 -5.92 -18.69
C GLU A 235 -8.81 -7.41 -19.03
N GLY A 236 -7.72 -7.87 -19.67
CA GLY A 236 -7.49 -9.30 -19.92
C GLY A 236 -7.41 -10.08 -18.61
N SER A 237 -6.69 -9.55 -17.61
CA SER A 237 -6.67 -10.13 -16.26
C SER A 237 -8.08 -10.20 -15.66
N ARG A 238 -8.87 -9.13 -15.76
CA ARG A 238 -10.25 -9.09 -15.25
C ARG A 238 -11.15 -10.15 -15.92
N ARG A 239 -11.08 -10.28 -17.25
CA ARG A 239 -11.87 -11.29 -18.00
C ARG A 239 -11.48 -12.71 -17.64
N ILE A 240 -10.18 -12.99 -17.53
CA ILE A 240 -9.67 -14.28 -17.02
C ILE A 240 -10.21 -14.53 -15.61
N GLY A 241 -10.15 -13.52 -14.73
CA GLY A 241 -10.71 -13.62 -13.39
C GLY A 241 -12.19 -13.99 -13.39
N ARG A 242 -13.01 -13.37 -14.25
CA ARG A 242 -14.44 -13.70 -14.39
C ARG A 242 -14.64 -15.12 -14.92
N LEU A 243 -13.83 -15.54 -15.89
CA LEU A 243 -13.89 -16.89 -16.47
C LEU A 243 -13.63 -17.97 -15.41
N ILE A 244 -12.62 -17.78 -14.55
CA ILE A 244 -12.24 -18.80 -13.55
C ILE A 244 -13.11 -18.76 -12.29
N GLU A 245 -13.92 -17.71 -12.08
CA GLU A 245 -14.75 -17.53 -10.87
C GLU A 245 -15.63 -18.77 -10.56
N PRO A 246 -16.40 -19.34 -11.50
CA PRO A 246 -17.16 -20.57 -11.24
C PRO A 246 -16.27 -21.80 -10.99
N TRP A 247 -15.14 -21.93 -11.69
CA TRP A 247 -14.24 -23.07 -11.55
C TRP A 247 -13.53 -23.07 -10.19
N PHE A 248 -13.14 -21.89 -9.73
CA PHE A 248 -12.59 -21.66 -8.41
C PHE A 248 -13.58 -22.06 -7.33
N ALA A 249 -14.84 -21.62 -7.43
CA ALA A 249 -15.88 -21.95 -6.47
C ALA A 249 -16.14 -23.46 -6.39
N GLU A 250 -16.17 -24.15 -7.54
CA GLU A 250 -16.32 -25.61 -7.61
C GLU A 250 -15.16 -26.34 -6.91
N SER A 251 -13.92 -25.96 -7.20
CA SER A 251 -12.72 -26.58 -6.59
C SER A 251 -12.67 -26.33 -5.08
N VAL A 252 -12.98 -25.11 -4.64
CA VAL A 252 -13.08 -24.73 -3.22
C VAL A 252 -14.11 -25.57 -2.48
N ALA A 253 -15.31 -25.74 -3.05
CA ALA A 253 -16.36 -26.56 -2.45
C ALA A 253 -15.96 -28.04 -2.39
N ARG A 254 -15.38 -28.59 -3.46
CA ARG A 254 -14.91 -29.98 -3.51
C ARG A 254 -13.79 -30.26 -2.52
N ALA A 255 -12.85 -29.33 -2.37
CA ALA A 255 -11.72 -29.44 -1.45
C ALA A 255 -12.08 -29.11 0.02
N GLY A 256 -13.29 -28.64 0.29
CA GLY A 256 -13.72 -28.26 1.64
C GLY A 256 -13.00 -27.03 2.20
N HIS A 257 -12.52 -26.13 1.35
CA HIS A 257 -11.88 -24.89 1.80
C HIS A 257 -12.91 -23.90 2.37
N THR A 258 -12.57 -23.27 3.49
CA THR A 258 -13.46 -22.30 4.15
C THR A 258 -13.49 -20.97 3.39
N VAL A 259 -14.67 -20.59 2.89
CA VAL A 259 -14.92 -19.29 2.27
C VAL A 259 -15.16 -18.25 3.36
N VAL A 260 -14.51 -17.08 3.27
CA VAL A 260 -14.77 -15.97 4.21
C VAL A 260 -16.19 -15.43 3.99
N ARG A 261 -16.91 -15.24 5.09
CA ARG A 261 -18.30 -14.77 5.05
C ARG A 261 -18.39 -13.28 4.74
N ALA A 262 -19.43 -12.91 3.99
CA ALA A 262 -19.80 -11.51 3.81
C ALA A 262 -20.37 -10.94 5.13
N GLN A 263 -20.05 -9.69 5.42
CA GLN A 263 -20.34 -9.01 6.68
C GLN A 263 -21.09 -7.71 6.39
N ALA A 264 -22.22 -7.51 7.08
CA ALA A 264 -23.00 -6.27 6.98
C ALA A 264 -22.25 -5.07 7.59
N GLN A 265 -21.47 -5.31 8.64
CA GLN A 265 -20.60 -4.33 9.29
C GLN A 265 -19.16 -4.87 9.33
N PRO A 266 -18.39 -4.72 8.23
CA PRO A 266 -17.03 -5.23 8.19
C PRO A 266 -16.16 -4.60 9.27
N ILE A 267 -15.23 -5.41 9.80
CA ILE A 267 -14.26 -5.00 10.80
C ILE A 267 -12.91 -5.08 10.14
N VAL A 268 -12.12 -4.02 10.29
CA VAL A 268 -10.78 -3.95 9.72
C VAL A 268 -9.77 -3.86 10.84
N MET A 269 -8.81 -4.77 10.85
CA MET A 269 -7.62 -4.70 11.69
C MET A 269 -6.41 -4.42 10.81
N ASN A 270 -5.78 -3.27 10.97
CA ASN A 270 -4.71 -2.80 10.11
C ASN A 270 -3.44 -2.52 10.92
N VAL A 271 -2.34 -3.20 10.58
CA VAL A 271 -1.05 -2.97 11.22
C VAL A 271 -0.17 -2.12 10.33
N LYS A 272 0.32 -1.01 10.86
CA LYS A 272 1.19 -0.05 10.20
C LYS A 272 2.53 0.04 10.91
N GLY A 273 3.59 0.18 10.14
CA GLY A 273 4.96 0.23 10.63
C GLY A 273 5.96 -0.09 9.54
N ALA A 274 7.23 0.25 9.77
CA ALA A 274 8.31 0.04 8.83
C ALA A 274 8.52 -1.44 8.47
N SER A 275 9.33 -1.69 7.43
CA SER A 275 9.77 -3.05 7.12
C SER A 275 10.45 -3.67 8.36
N ALA A 276 10.19 -4.96 8.62
CA ALA A 276 10.72 -5.68 9.79
C ALA A 276 10.35 -5.12 11.19
N SER A 277 9.32 -4.25 11.29
CA SER A 277 8.84 -3.71 12.58
C SER A 277 8.00 -4.67 13.44
N GLY A 278 7.85 -5.95 13.05
CA GLY A 278 7.01 -6.92 13.78
C GLY A 278 5.51 -6.87 13.49
N LYS A 279 5.05 -6.27 12.37
CA LYS A 279 3.61 -6.26 12.02
C LYS A 279 2.99 -7.65 12.01
N SER A 280 3.76 -8.59 11.50
CA SER A 280 3.34 -9.94 11.19
C SER A 280 3.36 -10.86 12.43
N THR A 281 4.07 -10.45 13.49
CA THR A 281 4.03 -11.08 14.84
C THR A 281 2.84 -10.59 15.67
N MET A 282 2.08 -9.58 15.21
CA MET A 282 0.84 -9.14 15.87
C MET A 282 -0.34 -10.08 15.65
N ARG A 283 -0.28 -10.99 14.68
CA ARG A 283 -1.41 -11.83 14.27
C ARG A 283 -2.03 -12.65 15.41
N PRO A 284 -1.26 -13.27 16.32
CA PRO A 284 -1.83 -13.93 17.50
C PRO A 284 -2.63 -12.97 18.39
N LEU A 285 -2.12 -11.76 18.62
CA LEU A 285 -2.81 -10.74 19.43
C LEU A 285 -4.08 -10.23 18.73
N GLN A 286 -4.06 -10.11 17.40
CA GLN A 286 -5.24 -9.75 16.61
C GLN A 286 -6.30 -10.86 16.62
N ARG A 287 -5.88 -12.14 16.59
CA ARG A 287 -6.77 -13.29 16.77
C ARG A 287 -7.40 -13.30 18.16
N ALA A 288 -6.62 -13.01 19.20
CA ALA A 288 -7.13 -12.86 20.55
C ALA A 288 -8.11 -11.70 20.67
N LEU A 289 -7.85 -10.57 20.01
CA LEU A 289 -8.81 -9.46 19.91
C LEU A 289 -10.11 -9.91 19.21
N ALA A 290 -10.03 -10.62 18.10
CA ALA A 290 -11.22 -11.14 17.41
C ALA A 290 -12.06 -12.04 18.34
N ALA A 291 -11.42 -12.92 19.11
CA ALA A 291 -12.09 -13.76 20.10
C ALA A 291 -12.76 -12.93 21.21
N ARG A 292 -12.11 -11.88 21.71
CA ARG A 292 -12.69 -10.96 22.71
C ARG A 292 -13.89 -10.16 22.18
N LEU A 293 -13.98 -10.01 20.86
CA LEU A 293 -15.10 -9.37 20.17
C LEU A 293 -16.18 -10.38 19.76
N ASP A 294 -16.03 -11.65 20.11
CA ASP A 294 -16.91 -12.76 19.71
C ASP A 294 -17.03 -12.93 18.18
N ILE A 295 -15.91 -12.75 17.48
CA ILE A 295 -15.85 -12.87 16.02
C ILE A 295 -14.99 -14.07 15.63
N PRO A 296 -15.51 -15.01 14.83
CA PRO A 296 -14.73 -16.11 14.30
C PRO A 296 -13.56 -15.62 13.46
N TRP A 297 -12.35 -16.11 13.73
CA TRP A 297 -11.18 -15.81 12.91
C TRP A 297 -11.37 -16.19 11.44
N SER A 298 -12.18 -17.22 11.18
CA SER A 298 -12.52 -17.68 9.83
C SER A 298 -13.26 -16.66 8.98
N ASP A 299 -13.80 -15.60 9.59
CA ASP A 299 -14.53 -14.54 8.89
C ASP A 299 -13.61 -13.39 8.42
N PHE A 300 -12.31 -13.45 8.75
CA PHE A 300 -11.30 -12.51 8.30
C PHE A 300 -10.59 -12.98 7.02
N ALA A 301 -10.59 -12.13 6.00
CA ALA A 301 -9.64 -12.24 4.90
C ALA A 301 -8.29 -11.64 5.32
N VAL A 302 -7.24 -12.46 5.27
CA VAL A 302 -5.89 -12.06 5.69
C VAL A 302 -5.11 -11.50 4.51
N ILE A 303 -5.16 -10.17 4.38
CA ILE A 303 -4.58 -9.44 3.28
C ILE A 303 -3.09 -9.15 3.55
N THR A 304 -2.21 -10.01 3.02
CA THR A 304 -0.75 -9.91 3.13
C THR A 304 -0.03 -10.27 1.81
N PRO A 305 0.01 -9.35 0.83
CA PRO A 305 0.59 -9.55 -0.51
C PRO A 305 2.01 -10.13 -0.55
N ASP A 306 2.77 -9.93 0.52
CA ASP A 306 4.15 -10.39 0.60
C ASP A 306 4.30 -11.91 0.52
N ILE A 307 3.25 -12.66 0.90
CA ILE A 307 3.27 -14.14 0.82
C ILE A 307 3.25 -14.65 -0.63
N TRP A 308 2.84 -13.82 -1.60
CA TRP A 308 2.82 -14.19 -3.01
C TRP A 308 4.22 -14.42 -3.58
N ARG A 309 5.26 -13.79 -3.02
CA ARG A 309 6.61 -13.79 -3.59
C ARG A 309 7.17 -15.19 -3.84
N LYS A 310 7.03 -16.10 -2.87
CA LYS A 310 7.50 -17.49 -3.00
C LYS A 310 6.63 -18.36 -3.91
N PHE A 311 5.44 -17.90 -4.28
CA PHE A 311 4.65 -18.51 -5.34
C PHE A 311 5.06 -17.98 -6.72
N LEU A 312 5.36 -16.68 -6.79
CA LEU A 312 5.73 -16.00 -8.03
C LEU A 312 7.14 -16.38 -8.51
N LEU A 313 8.06 -16.67 -7.59
CA LEU A 313 9.44 -17.02 -7.89
C LEU A 313 9.92 -18.14 -6.99
N ASP A 314 10.47 -19.18 -7.60
CA ASP A 314 11.26 -20.19 -6.90
C ASP A 314 12.64 -19.60 -6.54
N TYR A 315 12.93 -19.52 -5.25
CA TYR A 315 14.13 -18.87 -4.73
C TYR A 315 15.39 -19.73 -4.95
N ASP A 316 15.22 -21.03 -5.16
CA ASP A 316 16.33 -21.94 -5.43
C ASP A 316 16.72 -21.88 -6.91
N SER A 317 15.82 -21.41 -7.78
CA SER A 317 16.02 -21.31 -9.23
C SER A 317 16.91 -20.15 -9.67
N ILE A 318 17.30 -19.22 -8.78
CA ILE A 318 17.95 -17.95 -9.15
C ILE A 318 19.44 -17.87 -8.76
N GLY A 319 19.99 -18.96 -8.21
CA GLY A 319 21.42 -19.12 -7.98
C GLY A 319 22.06 -17.96 -7.19
N PRO A 320 23.14 -17.31 -7.70
CA PRO A 320 23.81 -16.21 -7.00
C PRO A 320 22.93 -15.01 -6.66
N ALA A 321 21.80 -14.84 -7.36
CA ALA A 321 20.85 -13.76 -7.13
C ALA A 321 19.90 -14.02 -5.94
N HIS A 322 20.07 -15.11 -5.18
CA HIS A 322 19.20 -15.48 -4.06
C HIS A 322 18.92 -14.32 -3.08
N GLY A 323 19.94 -13.52 -2.75
CA GLY A 323 19.79 -12.34 -1.89
C GLY A 323 18.78 -11.31 -2.42
N TYR A 324 18.56 -11.26 -3.73
CA TYR A 324 17.67 -10.33 -4.42
C TYR A 324 16.27 -10.90 -4.68
N ALA A 325 15.91 -12.07 -4.16
CA ALA A 325 14.62 -12.71 -4.44
C ALA A 325 13.39 -11.80 -4.15
N GLY A 326 13.49 -10.97 -3.10
CA GLY A 326 12.51 -9.93 -2.81
C GLY A 326 12.42 -8.87 -3.92
N THR A 327 13.55 -8.31 -4.33
CA THR A 327 13.62 -7.30 -5.39
C THR A 327 13.14 -7.84 -6.74
N LEU A 328 13.51 -9.08 -7.09
CA LEU A 328 13.13 -9.76 -8.35
C LEU A 328 11.61 -10.00 -8.48
N THR A 329 10.86 -9.96 -7.38
CA THR A 329 9.40 -10.11 -7.34
C THR A 329 8.67 -8.79 -7.07
N GLY A 330 9.38 -7.70 -6.77
CA GLY A 330 8.82 -6.44 -6.29
C GLY A 330 7.73 -5.86 -7.19
N HIS A 331 8.07 -5.59 -8.44
CA HIS A 331 7.15 -4.98 -9.41
C HIS A 331 5.93 -5.85 -9.72
N GLU A 332 6.10 -7.18 -9.75
CA GLU A 332 4.96 -8.06 -10.01
C GLU A 332 3.99 -8.08 -8.82
N VAL A 333 4.51 -8.08 -7.58
CA VAL A 333 3.68 -7.97 -6.38
C VAL A 333 2.89 -6.65 -6.39
N GLU A 334 3.50 -5.53 -6.77
CA GLU A 334 2.81 -4.23 -6.92
C GLU A 334 1.67 -4.32 -7.95
N ILE A 335 1.91 -4.98 -9.09
CA ILE A 335 0.90 -5.18 -10.13
C ILE A 335 -0.26 -6.07 -9.64
N VAL A 336 0.03 -7.15 -8.92
CA VAL A 336 -0.99 -8.06 -8.36
C VAL A 336 -1.77 -7.34 -7.24
N ASP A 337 -1.11 -6.52 -6.44
CA ASP A 337 -1.72 -5.75 -5.35
C ASP A 337 -2.70 -4.68 -5.88
N ALA A 338 -2.35 -4.01 -6.99
CA ALA A 338 -3.26 -3.11 -7.67
C ALA A 338 -4.48 -3.83 -8.28
N LYS A 339 -4.32 -5.09 -8.70
CA LYS A 339 -5.45 -5.95 -9.14
C LYS A 339 -6.32 -6.36 -7.96
N LEU A 340 -5.73 -6.68 -6.80
CA LEU A 340 -6.44 -6.95 -5.56
C LEU A 340 -7.33 -5.76 -5.16
N ASP A 341 -6.83 -4.52 -5.23
CA ASP A 341 -7.65 -3.34 -4.88
C ASP A 341 -8.90 -3.21 -5.75
N ARG A 342 -8.78 -3.46 -7.06
CA ARG A 342 -9.93 -3.48 -7.98
C ARG A 342 -10.89 -4.64 -7.67
N TYR A 343 -10.34 -5.80 -7.30
CA TYR A 343 -11.13 -6.95 -6.88
C TYR A 343 -11.95 -6.64 -5.62
N MET A 344 -11.32 -6.06 -4.60
CA MET A 344 -11.98 -5.68 -3.35
C MET A 344 -13.03 -4.59 -3.56
N ALA A 345 -12.75 -3.59 -4.42
CA ALA A 345 -13.75 -2.57 -4.77
C ALA A 345 -14.99 -3.17 -5.46
N ARG A 346 -14.80 -4.18 -6.33
CA ARG A 346 -15.92 -4.95 -6.90
C ARG A 346 -16.64 -5.76 -5.84
N LYS A 347 -15.91 -6.50 -5.01
CA LYS A 347 -16.45 -7.31 -3.90
C LYS A 347 -17.32 -6.46 -2.96
N ALA A 348 -16.92 -5.21 -2.71
CA ALA A 348 -17.70 -4.24 -1.95
C ALA A 348 -19.00 -3.81 -2.62
N ARG A 349 -18.95 -3.43 -3.91
CA ARG A 349 -20.17 -3.07 -4.66
C ARG A 349 -21.18 -4.21 -4.75
N GLU A 350 -20.70 -5.45 -4.73
CA GLU A 350 -21.56 -6.64 -4.74
C GLU A 350 -22.07 -7.02 -3.32
N GLY A 351 -21.77 -6.24 -2.28
CA GLY A 351 -22.22 -6.49 -0.91
C GLY A 351 -21.54 -7.70 -0.23
N ARG A 352 -20.36 -8.12 -0.72
CA ARG A 352 -19.69 -9.34 -0.30
C ARG A 352 -18.46 -9.12 0.60
N MET A 353 -18.29 -7.94 1.19
CA MET A 353 -17.10 -7.65 2.01
C MET A 353 -17.05 -8.52 3.26
N SER A 354 -15.91 -9.14 3.52
CA SER A 354 -15.62 -9.84 4.78
C SER A 354 -14.99 -8.88 5.80
N HIS A 355 -14.76 -9.36 7.03
CA HIS A 355 -13.78 -8.69 7.89
C HIS A 355 -12.39 -8.78 7.22
N LEU A 356 -11.52 -7.80 7.51
CA LEU A 356 -10.20 -7.70 6.87
C LEU A 356 -9.11 -7.59 7.93
N LEU A 357 -8.08 -8.42 7.79
CA LEU A 357 -6.80 -8.24 8.46
C LEU A 357 -5.80 -7.72 7.43
N ILE A 358 -5.27 -6.51 7.60
CA ILE A 358 -4.40 -5.87 6.62
C ILE A 358 -2.98 -5.78 7.18
N ASP A 359 -2.07 -6.54 6.58
CA ASP A 359 -0.61 -6.43 6.76
C ASP A 359 -0.01 -6.05 5.39
N ARG A 360 -0.33 -4.82 4.96
CA ARG A 360 0.12 -4.22 3.70
C ARG A 360 0.97 -2.99 3.98
N PHE A 361 2.20 -3.04 3.47
CA PHE A 361 3.04 -1.87 3.32
C PHE A 361 2.91 -1.38 1.88
N ARG A 362 2.40 -0.17 1.68
CA ARG A 362 2.53 0.57 0.41
C ARG A 362 3.03 1.97 0.72
N PHE A 363 3.88 2.46 -0.17
CA PHE A 363 4.42 3.81 -0.11
C PHE A 363 3.31 4.87 -0.20
N ASP A 364 2.33 4.65 -1.10
CA ASP A 364 1.16 5.53 -1.26
C ASP A 364 0.13 5.45 -0.11
N SER A 365 0.21 4.44 0.76
CA SER A 365 -0.75 4.29 1.87
C SER A 365 -0.58 5.34 2.97
N PHE A 366 0.53 6.08 2.93
CA PHE A 366 0.79 7.24 3.78
C PHE A 366 0.44 8.57 3.09
N ASN A 367 0.42 8.59 1.76
CA ASN A 367 -0.01 9.73 0.94
C ASN A 367 -1.53 9.64 0.72
N ALA A 368 -2.30 9.82 1.79
CA ALA A 368 -3.75 10.00 1.66
C ALA A 368 -3.97 11.38 1.02
N VAL A 369 -4.04 11.46 -0.31
CA VAL A 369 -4.43 12.69 -1.00
C VAL A 369 -5.80 13.11 -0.46
N SER A 370 -5.76 14.16 0.35
CA SER A 370 -6.89 14.75 1.05
C SER A 370 -7.96 15.19 0.06
N GLY A 371 -9.18 14.64 0.19
CA GLY A 371 -10.35 15.23 -0.49
C GLY A 371 -11.54 14.30 -0.69
N THR A 372 -11.36 13.00 -0.96
CA THR A 372 -12.48 12.09 -1.19
C THR A 372 -12.22 10.70 -0.59
N GLN A 373 -13.11 10.24 0.30
CA GLN A 373 -13.07 8.88 0.83
C GLN A 373 -13.17 7.83 -0.30
N ASP A 374 -13.85 8.17 -1.40
CA ASP A 374 -13.99 7.36 -2.62
C ASP A 374 -12.72 7.27 -3.48
N GLY A 375 -11.79 8.24 -3.36
CA GLY A 375 -10.50 8.22 -4.06
C GLY A 375 -9.40 7.45 -3.33
N SER A 376 -9.60 7.14 -2.04
CA SER A 376 -8.60 6.42 -1.27
C SER A 376 -8.54 4.95 -1.70
N GLN A 377 -7.41 4.49 -2.25
CA GLN A 377 -7.19 3.06 -2.54
C GLN A 377 -7.06 2.22 -1.26
N LEU A 378 -7.16 2.83 -0.07
CA LEU A 378 -7.02 2.16 1.21
C LEU A 378 -8.18 1.20 1.47
N LEU A 379 -7.88 -0.09 1.65
CA LEU A 379 -8.88 -1.11 2.01
C LEU A 379 -9.55 -0.82 3.36
N THR A 380 -8.92 -0.03 4.23
CA THR A 380 -9.49 0.43 5.50
C THR A 380 -10.85 1.12 5.33
N ARG A 381 -11.12 1.75 4.18
CA ARG A 381 -12.39 2.43 3.90
C ARG A 381 -13.62 1.52 4.00
N PHE A 382 -13.44 0.22 3.78
CA PHE A 382 -14.52 -0.76 3.85
C PHE A 382 -14.91 -1.15 5.28
N GLY A 383 -14.13 -0.76 6.29
CA GLY A 383 -14.46 -1.01 7.69
C GLY A 383 -15.58 -0.11 8.18
N HIS A 384 -16.54 -0.71 8.88
CA HIS A 384 -17.46 0.00 9.76
C HIS A 384 -16.78 0.32 11.08
N ARG A 385 -16.10 -0.69 11.65
CA ARG A 385 -15.22 -0.56 12.81
C ARG A 385 -13.79 -0.87 12.42
N VAL A 386 -12.87 -0.01 12.80
CA VAL A 386 -11.47 -0.05 12.37
C VAL A 386 -10.55 -0.08 13.58
N PHE A 387 -9.60 -1.00 13.59
CA PHE A 387 -8.49 -1.07 14.53
C PHE A 387 -7.18 -0.71 13.80
N MET A 388 -6.63 0.46 14.12
CA MET A 388 -5.36 0.95 13.57
C MET A 388 -4.22 0.72 14.57
N LEU A 389 -3.32 -0.21 14.26
CA LEU A 389 -2.21 -0.59 15.12
C LEU A 389 -0.91 -0.03 14.53
N PHE A 390 -0.20 0.82 15.27
CA PHE A 390 1.02 1.49 14.82
C PHE A 390 2.23 0.96 15.56
N MET A 391 3.08 0.22 14.85
CA MET A 391 4.33 -0.32 15.37
C MET A 391 5.39 0.78 15.40
N ILE A 392 5.87 1.10 16.60
CA ILE A 392 7.03 1.95 16.87
C ILE A 392 8.18 0.99 17.14
N THR A 393 9.20 1.00 16.27
CA THR A 393 10.36 0.11 16.38
C THR A 393 11.60 0.92 16.04
N PRO A 394 12.68 0.83 16.85
CA PRO A 394 13.94 1.48 16.54
C PRO A 394 14.45 1.07 15.14
N PRO A 395 14.84 2.03 14.27
CA PRO A 395 15.39 1.77 12.94
C PRO A 395 16.53 0.73 12.92
N GLU A 396 17.47 0.81 13.85
CA GLU A 396 18.57 -0.14 13.99
C GLU A 396 18.08 -1.58 14.24
N ALA A 397 17.03 -1.74 15.07
CA ALA A 397 16.43 -3.04 15.34
C ALA A 397 15.72 -3.60 14.10
N THR A 398 15.17 -2.75 13.23
CA THR A 398 14.55 -3.20 11.98
C THR A 398 15.59 -3.78 11.01
N VAL A 399 16.81 -3.25 10.99
CA VAL A 399 17.94 -3.77 10.19
C VAL A 399 18.33 -5.16 10.67
N GLU A 400 18.53 -5.34 11.97
CA GLU A 400 18.89 -6.63 12.55
C GLU A 400 17.79 -7.69 12.37
N ARG A 401 16.54 -7.32 12.59
CA ARG A 401 15.39 -8.22 12.39
C ARG A 401 15.21 -8.61 10.93
N ALA A 402 15.44 -7.70 9.99
CA ALA A 402 15.38 -7.99 8.56
C ALA A 402 16.45 -9.01 8.15
N TRP A 403 17.66 -8.93 8.72
CA TRP A 403 18.72 -9.91 8.49
C TRP A 403 18.35 -11.31 8.98
N LEU A 404 17.86 -11.43 10.21
CA LEU A 404 17.39 -12.71 10.76
C LEU A 404 16.27 -13.32 9.90
N ARG A 405 15.32 -12.48 9.45
CA ARG A 405 14.27 -12.89 8.51
C ARG A 405 14.84 -13.33 7.16
N GLY A 406 15.90 -12.68 6.70
CA GLY A 406 16.66 -13.05 5.51
C GLY A 406 17.25 -14.45 5.62
N LEU A 407 17.91 -14.75 6.75
CA LEU A 407 18.46 -16.08 7.04
C LEU A 407 17.36 -17.15 7.12
N GLN A 408 16.25 -16.86 7.79
CA GLN A 408 15.19 -17.83 8.03
C GLN A 408 14.34 -18.13 6.78
N PHE A 409 14.08 -17.10 5.95
CA PHE A 409 13.11 -17.22 4.84
C PHE A 409 13.69 -16.92 3.45
N GLY A 410 14.97 -16.58 3.33
CA GLY A 410 15.62 -16.18 2.07
C GLY A 410 15.24 -14.76 1.62
N ARG A 411 14.67 -13.94 2.51
CA ARG A 411 14.17 -12.59 2.18
C ARG A 411 15.08 -11.52 2.73
N PHE A 412 16.22 -11.32 2.08
CA PHE A 412 17.14 -10.23 2.41
C PHE A 412 16.60 -8.89 1.89
N LYS A 413 17.02 -7.79 2.53
CA LYS A 413 16.73 -6.42 2.12
C LYS A 413 17.96 -5.55 2.39
N ALA A 414 18.24 -4.60 1.50
CA ALA A 414 19.37 -3.71 1.66
C ALA A 414 19.15 -2.75 2.85
N VAL A 415 20.25 -2.27 3.44
CA VAL A 415 20.21 -1.46 4.67
C VAL A 415 19.62 -0.08 4.40
N ASP A 416 20.08 0.58 3.34
CA ASP A 416 19.57 1.85 2.84
C ASP A 416 18.06 1.79 2.58
N ASP A 417 17.59 0.73 1.91
CA ASP A 417 16.17 0.48 1.71
C ASP A 417 15.43 0.40 3.06
N LEU A 418 15.93 -0.37 4.02
CA LEU A 418 15.28 -0.54 5.33
C LEU A 418 15.16 0.80 6.08
N LEU A 419 16.22 1.60 6.10
CA LEU A 419 16.25 2.89 6.77
C LEU A 419 15.35 3.91 6.04
N ALA A 420 15.35 3.94 4.71
CA ALA A 420 14.42 4.76 3.93
C ALA A 420 12.95 4.43 4.25
N HIS A 421 12.58 3.14 4.35
CA HIS A 421 11.24 2.73 4.78
C HIS A 421 10.88 3.16 6.20
N ASN A 422 11.87 3.29 7.11
CA ASN A 422 11.62 3.81 8.45
C ASN A 422 11.25 5.29 8.39
N ILE A 423 12.05 6.11 7.69
CA ILE A 423 11.78 7.54 7.52
C ILE A 423 10.37 7.74 6.97
N GLU A 424 10.01 7.00 5.92
CA GLU A 424 8.70 7.09 5.31
C GLU A 424 7.58 6.68 6.28
N ALA A 425 7.71 5.51 6.93
CA ALA A 425 6.70 5.01 7.85
C ALA A 425 6.43 6.00 9.00
N PHE A 426 7.48 6.56 9.59
CA PHE A 426 7.37 7.52 10.70
C PHE A 426 6.93 8.92 10.24
N SER A 427 7.25 9.32 9.02
CA SER A 427 6.77 10.58 8.44
C SER A 427 5.28 10.50 8.10
N GLY A 428 4.81 9.36 7.59
CA GLY A 428 3.41 9.16 7.17
C GLY A 428 2.45 8.75 8.29
N MET A 429 2.97 8.13 9.37
CA MET A 429 2.17 7.61 10.47
C MET A 429 1.23 8.67 11.10
N PRO A 430 1.67 9.91 11.41
CA PRO A 430 0.79 10.94 11.95
C PRO A 430 -0.40 11.29 11.03
N GLU A 431 -0.17 11.46 9.74
CA GLU A 431 -1.21 11.82 8.77
C GLU A 431 -2.26 10.71 8.65
N LEU A 432 -1.80 9.47 8.51
CA LEU A 432 -2.68 8.30 8.48
C LEU A 432 -3.46 8.16 9.78
N PHE A 433 -2.81 8.36 10.93
CA PHE A 433 -3.46 8.33 12.24
C PHE A 433 -4.60 9.34 12.31
N PHE A 434 -4.35 10.61 12.00
CA PHE A 434 -5.39 11.63 12.10
C PHE A 434 -6.51 11.47 11.07
N THR A 435 -6.21 10.94 9.88
CA THR A 435 -7.22 10.63 8.86
C THR A 435 -8.30 9.69 9.41
N TRP A 436 -7.91 8.68 10.20
CA TRP A 436 -8.85 7.71 10.76
C TRP A 436 -9.34 8.09 12.16
N ALA A 437 -8.46 8.54 13.06
CA ALA A 437 -8.81 8.87 14.43
C ALA A 437 -9.85 10.00 14.57
N LEU A 438 -10.01 10.82 13.52
CA LEU A 438 -10.97 11.93 13.44
C LEU A 438 -12.12 11.65 12.45
N SER A 439 -12.22 10.43 11.94
CA SER A 439 -13.38 10.02 11.12
C SER A 439 -14.66 10.12 11.95
N ALA A 440 -15.68 10.75 11.37
CA ALA A 440 -17.00 10.90 11.97
C ALA A 440 -17.96 9.77 11.57
N ASP A 441 -17.64 9.03 10.51
CA ASP A 441 -18.47 8.01 9.88
C ASP A 441 -18.15 6.58 10.34
N LYS A 442 -17.10 6.39 11.15
CA LYS A 442 -16.60 5.07 11.57
C LYS A 442 -16.21 5.05 13.04
N GLU A 443 -16.39 3.88 13.64
CA GLU A 443 -15.82 3.60 14.96
C GLU A 443 -14.34 3.20 14.79
N VAL A 444 -13.42 4.08 15.18
CA VAL A 444 -11.98 3.89 14.98
C VAL A 444 -11.30 3.76 16.33
N HIS A 445 -10.79 2.56 16.59
CA HIS A 445 -9.86 2.23 17.66
C HIS A 445 -8.44 2.32 17.13
N TYR A 446 -7.52 2.83 17.94
CA TYR A 446 -6.13 2.91 17.57
C TYR A 446 -5.21 2.64 18.75
N GLU A 447 -4.03 2.12 18.43
CA GLU A 447 -3.00 1.81 19.42
C GLU A 447 -1.61 2.00 18.82
N PHE A 448 -0.74 2.69 19.55
CA PHE A 448 0.68 2.80 19.29
C PHE A 448 1.41 1.78 20.16
N LEU A 449 2.29 1.00 19.54
CA LEU A 449 2.90 -0.18 20.13
C LEU A 449 4.43 -0.05 20.03
N ASP A 450 5.10 0.06 21.18
CA ASP A 450 6.55 -0.02 21.24
C ASP A 450 6.98 -1.49 21.14
N ASN A 451 7.73 -1.78 20.09
CA ASN A 451 8.24 -3.11 19.81
C ASN A 451 9.78 -3.16 19.96
N SER A 452 10.31 -2.40 20.91
CA SER A 452 11.70 -2.48 21.41
C SER A 452 11.93 -3.65 22.38
N VAL A 453 11.05 -4.64 22.35
CA VAL A 453 11.07 -5.84 23.21
C VAL A 453 11.82 -7.00 22.55
N LYS A 454 12.11 -8.06 23.32
CA LYS A 454 12.75 -9.27 22.78
C LYS A 454 11.79 -10.01 21.87
N LEU A 455 12.36 -10.80 20.95
CA LEU A 455 11.54 -11.67 20.10
C LEU A 455 10.73 -12.65 20.95
N GLY A 456 9.41 -12.67 20.73
CA GLY A 456 8.46 -13.52 21.47
C GLY A 456 7.75 -12.79 22.61
N GLU A 457 8.25 -11.63 23.06
CA GLU A 457 7.57 -10.80 24.03
C GLU A 457 6.50 -9.93 23.34
N PRO A 458 5.36 -9.67 24.01
CA PRO A 458 4.35 -8.76 23.48
C PRO A 458 4.88 -7.31 23.48
N PRO A 459 4.56 -6.51 22.46
CA PRO A 459 4.92 -5.09 22.45
C PRO A 459 4.21 -4.33 23.58
N HIS A 460 4.77 -3.20 24.00
CA HIS A 460 4.20 -2.35 25.03
C HIS A 460 3.25 -1.30 24.43
N THR A 461 2.11 -1.06 25.07
CA THR A 461 1.18 -0.01 24.63
C THR A 461 1.74 1.37 24.94
N VAL A 462 2.08 2.18 23.94
CA VAL A 462 2.54 3.57 24.12
C VAL A 462 1.35 4.50 24.34
N ALA A 463 0.35 4.38 23.48
CA ALA A 463 -0.87 5.16 23.57
C ALA A 463 -2.01 4.41 22.87
N PHE A 464 -3.24 4.64 23.28
CA PHE A 464 -4.41 4.02 22.66
C PHE A 464 -5.63 4.93 22.78
N GLY A 465 -6.67 4.64 22.01
CA GLY A 465 -7.89 5.44 22.08
C GLY A 465 -8.95 5.07 21.07
N THR A 466 -10.04 5.83 21.11
CA THR A 466 -11.18 5.71 20.22
C THR A 466 -11.61 7.12 19.81
N ASN A 467 -11.88 7.33 18.51
CA ASN A 467 -12.41 8.57 17.90
C ASN A 467 -12.19 9.87 18.72
N GLY A 468 -11.10 10.59 18.44
CA GLY A 468 -10.81 11.88 19.08
C GLY A 468 -10.43 11.84 20.57
N GLU A 469 -10.46 10.68 21.24
CA GLU A 469 -9.95 10.52 22.61
C GLU A 469 -8.69 9.65 22.63
N LEU A 470 -7.61 10.19 23.18
CA LEU A 470 -6.31 9.53 23.28
C LEU A 470 -5.94 9.31 24.75
N THR A 471 -5.37 8.17 25.07
CA THR A 471 -4.74 7.87 26.35
C THR A 471 -3.27 7.54 26.09
N VAL A 472 -2.37 8.27 26.73
CA VAL A 472 -0.92 8.11 26.59
C VAL A 472 -0.39 7.49 27.88
N LEU A 473 0.29 6.35 27.74
CA LEU A 473 0.97 5.64 28.82
C LEU A 473 2.48 5.90 28.83
N ASP A 474 3.02 6.38 27.70
CA ASP A 474 4.44 6.60 27.50
C ASP A 474 4.70 7.75 26.54
N LEU A 475 5.27 8.83 27.06
CA LEU A 475 5.57 10.03 26.29
C LEU A 475 6.84 9.86 25.47
N SER A 476 7.83 9.09 25.93
CA SER A 476 9.03 8.76 25.14
C SER A 476 8.67 8.07 23.83
N GLY A 477 7.72 7.12 23.87
CA GLY A 477 7.20 6.47 22.66
C GLY A 477 6.49 7.45 21.72
N MET A 478 5.77 8.44 22.25
CA MET A 478 5.15 9.48 21.41
C MET A 478 6.20 10.37 20.73
N LEU A 479 7.30 10.70 21.41
CA LEU A 479 8.43 11.43 20.82
C LEU A 479 9.20 10.58 19.81
N ALA A 480 9.26 9.26 20.01
CA ALA A 480 9.96 8.32 19.13
C ALA A 480 9.41 8.33 17.69
N VAL A 481 8.10 8.61 17.52
CA VAL A 481 7.48 8.78 16.20
C VAL A 481 8.20 9.84 15.36
N GLU A 482 8.74 10.89 15.98
CA GLU A 482 9.55 11.88 15.27
C GLU A 482 11.04 11.58 15.30
N ARG A 483 11.57 11.03 16.39
CA ARG A 483 13.00 10.68 16.48
C ARG A 483 13.41 9.71 15.37
N TYR A 484 12.59 8.70 15.10
CA TYR A 484 12.92 7.63 14.16
C TYR A 484 12.83 8.00 12.67
N ARG A 485 12.41 9.23 12.34
CA ARG A 485 12.57 9.78 10.99
C ARG A 485 13.85 10.61 10.80
N ARG A 486 14.59 10.89 11.88
CA ARG A 486 15.82 11.71 11.88
C ARG A 486 17.06 10.81 11.81
N ILE A 487 17.09 9.94 10.82
CA ILE A 487 18.15 8.94 10.66
C ILE A 487 18.93 9.13 9.36
N ASP A 488 20.16 8.65 9.33
CA ASP A 488 20.98 8.57 8.13
C ASP A 488 20.71 7.26 7.39
N VAL A 489 20.26 7.33 6.13
CA VAL A 489 20.00 6.16 5.29
C VAL A 489 21.28 5.47 4.82
N GLU A 490 22.41 6.18 4.83
CA GLU A 490 23.72 5.64 4.46
C GLU A 490 24.46 4.97 5.63
N ALA A 491 23.80 4.86 6.80
CA ALA A 491 24.37 4.25 7.99
C ALA A 491 24.80 2.79 7.74
N ARG A 492 26.05 2.48 8.13
CA ARG A 492 26.66 1.14 7.99
C ARG A 492 26.89 0.41 9.31
N ALA A 493 26.43 1.00 10.42
CA ALA A 493 26.47 0.42 11.76
C ALA A 493 25.38 1.06 12.63
N PRO A 494 24.96 0.42 13.74
CA PRO A 494 23.93 0.97 14.62
C PRO A 494 24.29 2.36 15.16
N GLY A 495 25.55 2.57 15.52
CA GLY A 495 26.03 3.83 16.09
C GLY A 495 26.03 5.01 15.11
N SER A 496 25.86 4.78 13.80
CA SER A 496 25.80 5.85 12.79
C SER A 496 24.37 6.17 12.33
N VAL A 497 23.35 5.50 12.88
CA VAL A 497 21.94 5.72 12.47
C VAL A 497 21.47 7.13 12.77
N TYR A 498 21.93 7.71 13.88
CA TYR A 498 21.56 9.05 14.30
C TYR A 498 22.79 9.97 14.26
N PRO A 499 23.02 10.68 13.14
CA PRO A 499 24.25 11.46 12.95
C PRO A 499 24.35 12.66 13.89
N ASP A 500 23.23 13.25 14.28
CA ASP A 500 23.15 14.35 15.25
C ASP A 500 22.30 13.94 16.46
N ALA A 501 22.99 13.49 17.52
CA ALA A 501 22.35 13.11 18.77
C ALA A 501 21.59 14.28 19.44
N GLY A 502 21.98 15.53 19.17
CA GLY A 502 21.29 16.72 19.69
C GLY A 502 19.88 16.89 19.12
N LEU A 503 19.64 16.43 17.88
CA LEU A 503 18.31 16.44 17.28
C LEU A 503 17.35 15.40 17.90
N LEU A 504 17.86 14.45 18.68
CA LEU A 504 17.04 13.49 19.42
C LEU A 504 16.57 14.01 20.78
N ALA A 505 17.07 15.17 21.21
CA ALA A 505 16.62 15.84 22.42
C ALA A 505 15.08 15.98 22.42
N PRO A 506 14.42 15.80 23.57
CA PRO A 506 12.96 15.73 23.65
C PRO A 506 12.26 16.95 23.03
N GLU A 507 12.82 18.14 23.25
CA GLU A 507 12.26 19.43 22.84
C GLU A 507 12.07 19.53 21.32
N HIS A 508 12.96 18.88 20.56
CA HIS A 508 12.96 18.85 19.09
C HIS A 508 11.96 17.85 18.48
N ASN A 509 11.30 17.02 19.30
CA ASN A 509 10.49 15.88 18.83
C ASN A 509 9.05 15.89 19.39
N THR A 510 8.56 17.06 19.78
CA THR A 510 7.22 17.23 20.40
C THR A 510 6.09 17.55 19.41
N GLY A 511 6.39 17.72 18.12
CA GLY A 511 5.44 18.13 17.08
C GLY A 511 4.23 17.20 16.92
N PHE A 512 4.43 15.88 16.97
CA PHE A 512 3.34 14.89 16.88
C PHE A 512 2.41 14.98 18.09
N LEU A 513 2.97 15.08 19.30
CA LEU A 513 2.18 15.27 20.52
C LEU A 513 1.43 16.62 20.52
N ARG A 514 2.07 17.71 20.09
CA ARG A 514 1.41 19.01 19.90
C ARG A 514 0.26 18.92 18.90
N ALA A 515 0.44 18.18 17.80
CA ALA A 515 -0.62 17.94 16.84
C ALA A 515 -1.78 17.15 17.46
N CYS A 516 -1.49 16.15 18.29
CA CYS A 516 -2.51 15.43 19.06
C CYS A 516 -3.26 16.38 19.99
N ALA A 517 -2.56 17.17 20.81
CA ALA A 517 -3.17 18.10 21.76
C ALA A 517 -4.07 19.14 21.07
N ARG A 518 -3.70 19.58 19.87
CA ARG A 518 -4.50 20.53 19.07
C ARG A 518 -5.77 19.91 18.46
N ARG A 519 -5.71 18.65 18.03
CA ARG A 519 -6.76 18.03 17.20
C ARG A 519 -7.67 17.07 17.95
N MET A 520 -7.17 16.46 19.03
CA MET A 520 -7.94 15.53 19.84
C MET A 520 -8.86 16.28 20.78
N ARG A 521 -10.05 15.72 21.03
CA ARG A 521 -11.00 16.26 22.00
C ARG A 521 -10.45 16.20 23.41
N ALA A 522 -9.82 15.08 23.76
CA ALA A 522 -9.22 14.85 25.06
C ALA A 522 -7.98 13.96 24.93
N ILE A 523 -6.96 14.27 25.74
CA ILE A 523 -5.82 13.39 25.97
C ILE A 523 -5.70 13.11 27.46
N ARG A 524 -5.67 11.83 27.84
CA ARG A 524 -5.41 11.37 29.20
C ARG A 524 -3.96 10.89 29.30
N PHE A 525 -3.29 11.25 30.38
CA PHE A 525 -1.96 10.76 30.69
C PHE A 525 -2.04 9.87 31.92
N ALA A 526 -1.57 8.63 31.81
CA ALA A 526 -1.68 7.64 32.87
C ALA A 526 -0.37 6.87 33.08
N GLU A 527 -0.12 6.43 34.32
CA GLU A 527 1.00 5.57 34.65
C GLU A 527 0.83 4.20 33.98
N ARG A 528 1.85 3.75 33.23
CA ARG A 528 1.82 2.47 32.50
C ARG A 528 1.52 1.25 33.41
N ALA A 529 2.10 1.21 34.60
CA ALA A 529 2.02 0.04 35.48
C ALA A 529 0.68 -0.05 36.22
N SER A 530 0.11 1.09 36.64
CA SER A 530 -1.10 1.12 37.47
C SER A 530 -2.37 1.49 36.69
N GLY A 531 -2.23 2.06 35.48
CA GLY A 531 -3.34 2.66 34.75
C GLY A 531 -3.87 3.94 35.39
N ARG A 532 -3.21 4.48 36.43
CA ARG A 532 -3.67 5.65 37.17
C ARG A 532 -3.51 6.91 36.33
N ILE A 533 -4.61 7.58 36.02
CA ILE A 533 -4.62 8.83 35.26
C ILE A 533 -4.15 9.97 36.17
N TYR A 534 -3.13 10.71 35.75
CA TYR A 534 -2.52 11.78 36.53
C TYR A 534 -2.73 13.18 35.92
N ALA A 535 -3.00 13.26 34.61
CA ALA A 535 -3.30 14.53 33.95
C ALA A 535 -4.22 14.34 32.75
N VAL A 536 -4.95 15.40 32.40
CA VAL A 536 -5.82 15.47 31.24
C VAL A 536 -5.63 16.78 30.49
N HIS A 537 -5.47 16.68 29.18
CA HIS A 537 -5.50 17.82 28.26
C HIS A 537 -6.85 17.87 27.53
N ARG A 538 -7.60 18.96 27.71
CA ARG A 538 -8.88 19.23 27.03
C ARG A 538 -8.95 20.70 26.62
N ALA A 539 -9.45 20.96 25.40
CA ALA A 539 -9.66 22.33 24.89
C ALA A 539 -8.43 23.26 25.07
N GLY A 540 -7.23 22.74 24.81
CA GLY A 540 -5.98 23.51 24.93
C GLY A 540 -5.46 23.70 26.35
N ARG A 541 -6.08 23.08 27.36
CA ARG A 541 -5.70 23.21 28.77
C ARG A 541 -5.33 21.87 29.37
N LEU A 542 -4.14 21.80 29.97
CA LEU A 542 -3.69 20.69 30.80
C LEU A 542 -4.20 20.88 32.24
N THR A 543 -4.74 19.83 32.84
CA THR A 543 -5.28 19.80 34.20
C THR A 543 -4.68 18.60 34.93
N CYS A 544 -4.25 18.78 36.16
CA CYS A 544 -3.70 17.72 37.00
C CYS A 544 -4.84 17.01 37.74
N LEU A 545 -4.87 15.68 37.69
CA LEU A 545 -5.82 14.85 38.43
C LEU A 545 -5.17 14.15 39.62
N ASP A 546 -3.86 13.94 39.55
CA ASP A 546 -3.05 13.38 40.63
C ASP A 546 -1.68 14.05 40.66
N ARG A 547 -1.47 14.90 41.66
CA ARG A 547 -0.23 15.67 41.79
C ARG A 547 0.98 14.78 42.05
N ALA A 548 0.85 13.79 42.94
CA ALA A 548 1.96 12.92 43.29
C ALA A 548 2.40 12.05 42.11
N ALA A 549 1.46 11.55 41.31
CA ALA A 549 1.76 10.80 40.10
C ALA A 549 2.33 11.70 38.99
N LEU A 550 1.82 12.94 38.84
CA LEU A 550 2.38 13.91 37.91
C LEU A 550 3.83 14.26 38.26
N ASP A 551 4.14 14.53 39.53
CA ASP A 551 5.49 14.88 39.96
C ASP A 551 6.49 13.73 39.73
N ARG A 552 6.06 12.48 39.97
CA ARG A 552 6.83 11.29 39.60
C ARG A 552 7.08 11.21 38.10
N ALA A 553 6.04 11.40 37.29
CA ALA A 553 6.16 11.38 35.83
C ALA A 553 7.12 12.46 35.31
N LEU A 554 7.12 13.65 35.90
CA LEU A 554 8.01 14.76 35.53
C LEU A 554 9.49 14.55 35.89
N SER A 555 9.81 13.51 36.66
CA SER A 555 11.21 13.12 36.89
C SER A 555 11.89 12.65 35.60
N ASP A 556 11.13 12.05 34.68
CA ASP A 556 11.57 11.65 33.36
C ASP A 556 11.74 12.87 32.43
N PRO A 557 12.94 13.10 31.84
CA PRO A 557 13.19 14.24 30.95
C PRO A 557 12.25 14.31 29.75
N ASP A 558 11.95 13.15 29.14
CA ASP A 558 11.07 13.07 27.97
C ASP A 558 9.66 13.54 28.32
N THR A 559 9.12 13.01 29.42
CA THR A 559 7.80 13.37 29.95
C THR A 559 7.73 14.86 30.29
N ARG A 560 8.76 15.41 30.94
CA ARG A 560 8.83 16.83 31.29
C ARG A 560 8.75 17.73 30.05
N ALA A 561 9.57 17.47 29.04
CA ALA A 561 9.59 18.25 27.81
C ALA A 561 8.30 18.08 27.00
N ALA A 562 7.76 16.86 26.96
CA ALA A 562 6.53 16.54 26.26
C ALA A 562 5.31 17.26 26.88
N LEU A 563 5.17 17.24 28.20
CA LEU A 563 4.11 17.99 28.89
C LEU A 563 4.33 19.50 28.78
N ALA A 564 5.57 19.99 28.86
CA ALA A 564 5.89 21.40 28.66
C ALA A 564 5.42 21.91 27.29
N ALA A 565 5.55 21.10 26.24
CA ALA A 565 5.13 21.42 24.88
C ALA A 565 3.61 21.61 24.71
N ILE A 566 2.79 21.13 25.65
CA ILE A 566 1.32 21.16 25.58
C ILE A 566 0.68 21.91 26.78
N GLY A 567 1.41 22.87 27.35
CA GLY A 567 0.91 23.75 28.41
C GLY A 567 1.34 23.38 29.83
N GLY A 568 2.21 22.38 30.00
CA GLY A 568 2.78 21.96 31.28
C GLY A 568 4.14 22.58 31.63
N GLY A 569 4.54 23.68 30.97
CA GLY A 569 5.88 24.27 31.13
C GLY A 569 6.17 24.85 32.53
N HIS A 570 5.11 25.06 33.30
CA HIS A 570 5.17 25.41 34.72
C HIS A 570 4.30 24.41 35.51
N PRO A 571 4.85 23.26 35.94
CA PRO A 571 4.10 22.20 36.60
C PRO A 571 3.27 22.66 37.81
N ASP A 572 3.85 23.54 38.63
CA ASP A 572 3.20 24.12 39.82
C ASP A 572 1.97 24.98 39.50
N ARG A 573 1.86 25.44 38.24
CA ARG A 573 0.74 26.26 37.76
C ARG A 573 -0.31 25.45 37.02
N ILE A 574 -0.11 24.14 36.82
CA ILE A 574 -1.11 23.27 36.23
C ILE A 574 -2.28 23.20 37.24
N PRO A 575 -3.50 23.62 36.87
CA PRO A 575 -4.63 23.63 37.78
C PRO A 575 -5.02 22.20 38.17
N ASP A 576 -5.41 22.01 39.42
CA ASP A 576 -6.01 20.76 39.89
C ASP A 576 -7.43 20.62 39.33
N GLY A 577 -7.76 19.42 38.88
CA GLY A 577 -9.09 19.01 38.43
C GLY A 577 -9.80 18.17 39.49
N THR A 578 -11.11 18.03 39.35
CA THR A 578 -11.88 17.09 40.17
C THR A 578 -11.49 15.66 39.77
N ALA A 579 -11.04 14.86 40.73
CA ALA A 579 -10.72 13.44 40.55
C ALA A 579 -12.01 12.62 40.30
N GLN A 580 -12.54 12.70 39.09
CA GLN A 580 -13.71 11.93 38.64
C GLN A 580 -13.36 10.79 37.69
N GLU A 581 -12.13 10.76 37.17
CA GLU A 581 -11.65 9.70 36.28
C GLU A 581 -10.81 8.71 37.09
N GLY A 582 -11.35 7.51 37.32
CA GLY A 582 -10.65 6.44 38.04
C GLY A 582 -9.46 5.86 37.25
N ALA A 583 -8.83 4.83 37.79
CA ALA A 583 -7.78 4.10 37.08
C ALA A 583 -8.34 3.40 35.83
N LEU A 584 -7.51 3.30 34.79
CA LEU A 584 -7.83 2.56 33.58
C LEU A 584 -7.96 1.07 33.90
N GLU A 585 -9.08 0.45 33.54
CA GLU A 585 -9.28 -0.99 33.67
C GLU A 585 -8.88 -1.70 32.38
N ARG A 586 -7.80 -2.48 32.39
CA ARG A 586 -7.30 -3.20 31.21
C ARG A 586 -8.36 -4.13 30.58
N GLY A 587 -9.16 -4.81 31.39
CA GLY A 587 -10.25 -5.67 30.91
C GLY A 587 -11.32 -4.93 30.08
N ARG A 588 -11.44 -3.60 30.27
CA ARG A 588 -12.38 -2.74 29.54
C ARG A 588 -11.76 -2.04 28.33
N THR A 589 -10.44 -2.11 28.12
CA THR A 589 -9.78 -1.55 26.95
C THR A 589 -9.63 -2.61 25.85
N LEU A 590 -9.53 -2.20 24.59
CA LEU A 590 -9.31 -3.11 23.46
C LEU A 590 -7.85 -3.12 22.99
N THR A 591 -6.93 -2.80 23.90
CA THR A 591 -5.49 -2.79 23.63
C THR A 591 -4.96 -4.21 23.46
N LEU A 592 -4.00 -4.37 22.54
CA LEU A 592 -3.25 -5.60 22.29
C LEU A 592 -1.92 -5.61 23.04
N GLY A 593 -1.29 -4.45 23.21
CA GLY A 593 0.00 -4.33 23.88
C GLY A 593 -0.08 -4.56 25.39
N ALA A 594 1.08 -4.78 25.98
CA ALA A 594 1.24 -4.97 27.41
C ALA A 594 1.31 -3.62 28.16
N TRP A 595 0.50 -3.50 29.21
CA TRP A 595 0.52 -2.45 30.23
C TRP A 595 -0.33 -2.90 31.43
N GLY A 596 -0.17 -2.30 32.61
CA GLY A 596 -0.77 -2.83 33.84
C GLY A 596 0.05 -3.97 34.48
N GLU A 597 -0.24 -4.31 35.74
CA GLU A 597 0.39 -5.43 36.46
C GLU A 597 -0.05 -6.82 35.97
N ASP A 598 -1.21 -6.92 35.30
CA ASP A 598 -1.64 -8.14 34.64
C ASP A 598 -0.83 -8.36 33.37
N GLN A 599 0.35 -8.99 33.47
CA GLN A 599 1.01 -9.48 32.27
C GLN A 599 0.04 -10.39 31.51
N PRO A 600 -0.10 -10.25 30.18
CA PRO A 600 -0.81 -11.27 29.43
C PRO A 600 -0.04 -12.57 29.69
N HIS A 601 -0.70 -13.55 30.31
CA HIS A 601 -0.16 -14.90 30.38
C HIS A 601 0.33 -15.24 28.99
N ALA A 602 1.62 -15.59 28.92
CA ALA A 602 2.21 -16.16 27.72
C ALA A 602 1.23 -17.21 27.18
N LEU A 603 1.06 -17.22 25.86
CA LEU A 603 0.30 -18.24 25.13
C LEU A 603 0.69 -19.63 25.64
N GLU A 604 -0.04 -20.15 26.62
CA GLU A 604 -0.14 -21.57 26.83
C GLU A 604 -0.91 -22.11 25.63
N ALA A 605 -0.25 -23.03 24.92
CA ALA A 605 -0.88 -23.87 23.94
C ALA A 605 -2.06 -24.58 24.62
N ALA A 606 -3.27 -24.06 24.43
CA ALA A 606 -4.49 -24.75 24.80
C ALA A 606 -4.87 -25.65 23.62
N GLU A 607 -4.39 -26.88 23.70
CA GLU A 607 -4.91 -28.07 23.05
C GLU A 607 -6.43 -28.19 23.29
N ALA A 608 -7.20 -28.29 22.21
CA ALA A 608 -8.38 -29.14 22.03
C ALA A 608 -8.86 -29.05 20.58
#